data_AF-N1Z9V9-F1
#
_entry.id   AF-N1Z9V9-F1
#
_cell.length_a   1.000
_cell.length_b   1.000
_cell.length_c   1.000
_cell.angle_alpha   90.00
_cell.angle_beta   90.00
_cell.angle_gamma   90.00
#
_symmetry.space_group_name_H-M   'P 1'
#
loop_
_entity.id
_entity.type
_entity.pdbx_description
1 polymer ?
#
loop_
_entity_poly.entity_id
_entity_poly.type
_entity_poly.pdbx_seq_one_letter_code
_entity_poly.pdbx_strand_id
1 'polypeptide(L)'
;MSHFYLQGFHDVDIMKSLQEIAEKNTAFYQTDFLVDKEILKQAEESTSLDDKNLIWISREKGTHCFNERNSFIADTPEYNKFMFYKNNTDVLAFSVEIKEMQDNVIKGNIYEINYLPQSLFRQKNCSLLESVAVTFENGNKEVFSSEEYFQNIAQLQQKYGQIKEVHYEATKRVLETLQKQKEATQRGDIKQYIQKLENKSVSFEKETVSPSFQNIKKPSIQQQLQKNRQQKQKNVEQKTQYKNNIKREEAR
;
A
#
# COMPACT_ATOMS: atom_id res chain seq x y z
N MET A 1 -12.90 -25.90 6.58
CA MET A 1 -11.71 -25.34 5.90
C MET A 1 -11.87 -23.82 5.85
N SER A 2 -10.82 -23.08 6.20
CA SER A 2 -10.83 -21.62 6.02
C SER A 2 -10.77 -21.31 4.53
N HIS A 3 -11.75 -20.56 4.01
CA HIS A 3 -11.76 -20.10 2.62
C HIS A 3 -10.92 -18.82 2.55
N PHE A 4 -9.75 -18.88 1.94
CA PHE A 4 -8.85 -17.73 1.79
C PHE A 4 -9.26 -16.79 0.66
N TYR A 5 -10.05 -17.29 -0.28
CA TYR A 5 -10.56 -16.52 -1.41
C TYR A 5 -12.08 -16.63 -1.46
N LEU A 6 -12.74 -15.52 -1.79
CA LEU A 6 -14.21 -15.44 -1.87
C LEU A 6 -14.69 -15.85 -3.26
N GLN A 7 -13.98 -15.41 -4.30
CA GLN A 7 -14.23 -15.72 -5.71
C GLN A 7 -12.98 -15.42 -6.56
N GLY A 8 -12.91 -16.03 -7.74
CA GLY A 8 -11.82 -15.86 -8.69
C GLY A 8 -12.32 -15.42 -10.07
N PHE A 9 -11.66 -14.42 -10.64
CA PHE A 9 -11.89 -13.90 -11.98
C PHE A 9 -10.73 -14.32 -12.86
N HIS A 10 -11.02 -15.00 -13.97
CA HIS A 10 -9.99 -15.65 -14.78
C HIS A 10 -9.92 -15.03 -16.17
N ASP A 11 -8.72 -15.00 -16.75
CA ASP A 11 -8.45 -14.44 -18.08
C ASP A 11 -8.96 -12.99 -18.24
N VAL A 12 -8.76 -12.18 -17.21
CA VAL A 12 -9.17 -10.78 -17.19
C VAL A 12 -8.03 -9.87 -17.64
N ASP A 13 -8.40 -8.70 -18.16
CA ASP A 13 -7.48 -7.56 -18.28
C ASP A 13 -7.20 -7.05 -16.85
N ILE A 14 -6.02 -7.36 -16.33
CA ILE A 14 -5.65 -7.07 -14.94
C ILE A 14 -5.65 -5.56 -14.70
N MET A 15 -4.95 -4.82 -15.56
CA MET A 15 -4.79 -3.37 -15.44
C MET A 15 -6.15 -2.66 -15.41
N LYS A 16 -7.01 -2.99 -16.37
CA LYS A 16 -8.35 -2.39 -16.46
C LYS A 16 -9.23 -2.79 -15.29
N SER A 17 -9.23 -4.06 -14.91
CA SER A 17 -10.07 -4.56 -13.81
C SER A 17 -9.72 -3.90 -12.48
N LEU A 18 -8.42 -3.80 -12.16
CA LEU A 18 -7.97 -3.13 -10.94
C LEU A 18 -8.23 -1.63 -10.99
N GLN A 19 -8.13 -0.99 -12.16
CA GLN A 19 -8.47 0.43 -12.33
C GLN A 19 -9.95 0.70 -12.00
N GLU A 20 -10.85 -0.07 -12.59
CA GLU A 20 -12.30 0.09 -12.39
C GLU A 20 -12.71 -0.17 -10.93
N ILE A 21 -12.03 -1.10 -10.24
CA ILE A 21 -12.20 -1.31 -8.80
C ILE A 21 -11.71 -0.09 -8.01
N ALA A 22 -10.52 0.43 -8.33
CA ALA A 22 -9.94 1.59 -7.66
C ALA A 22 -10.82 2.84 -7.82
N GLU A 23 -11.35 3.10 -9.02
CA GLU A 23 -12.23 4.24 -9.29
C GLU A 23 -13.51 4.23 -8.40
N LYS A 24 -13.99 3.05 -8.01
CA LYS A 24 -15.15 2.89 -7.13
C LYS A 24 -14.81 2.93 -5.64
N ASN A 25 -13.74 2.26 -5.22
CA ASN A 25 -13.44 2.05 -3.80
C ASN A 25 -12.41 3.05 -3.22
N THR A 26 -11.61 3.69 -4.06
CA THR A 26 -10.54 4.61 -3.67
C THR A 26 -10.93 6.06 -3.97
N ALA A 27 -11.39 6.75 -2.91
CA ALA A 27 -11.84 8.15 -2.99
C ALA A 27 -10.67 9.15 -3.05
N PHE A 28 -9.54 8.83 -2.39
CA PHE A 28 -8.36 9.69 -2.34
C PHE A 28 -7.11 8.98 -2.84
N TYR A 29 -6.13 9.77 -3.29
CA TYR A 29 -4.84 9.26 -3.76
C TYR A 29 -4.99 8.22 -4.88
N GLN A 30 -5.92 8.44 -5.82
CA GLN A 30 -6.06 7.57 -6.99
C GLN A 30 -4.77 7.53 -7.84
N THR A 31 -3.89 8.52 -7.69
CA THR A 31 -2.53 8.53 -8.26
C THR A 31 -1.65 7.40 -7.74
N ASP A 32 -1.93 6.82 -6.57
CA ASP A 32 -1.21 5.66 -6.04
C ASP A 32 -1.34 4.46 -7.00
N PHE A 33 -2.45 4.36 -7.72
CA PHE A 33 -2.64 3.33 -8.73
C PHE A 33 -1.67 3.48 -9.92
N LEU A 34 -1.10 4.65 -10.17
CA LEU A 34 -0.03 4.81 -11.16
C LEU A 34 1.24 4.05 -10.75
N VAL A 35 1.56 4.04 -9.45
CA VAL A 35 2.69 3.24 -8.93
C VAL A 35 2.38 1.76 -9.07
N ASP A 36 1.16 1.34 -8.75
CA ASP A 36 0.73 -0.05 -8.92
C ASP A 36 0.84 -0.52 -10.37
N LYS A 37 0.50 0.34 -11.35
CA LYS A 37 0.66 0.04 -12.79
C LYS A 37 2.12 -0.26 -13.14
N GLU A 38 3.07 0.51 -12.62
CA GLU A 38 4.50 0.25 -12.89
C GLU A 38 4.96 -1.06 -12.25
N ILE A 39 4.49 -1.40 -11.05
CA ILE A 39 4.77 -2.69 -10.40
C ILE A 39 4.20 -3.85 -11.23
N LEU A 40 2.97 -3.72 -11.74
CA LEU A 40 2.34 -4.74 -12.58
C LEU A 40 3.10 -4.96 -13.89
N LYS A 41 3.60 -3.90 -14.53
CA LYS A 41 4.45 -4.01 -15.73
C LYS A 41 5.77 -4.72 -15.43
N GLN A 42 6.45 -4.33 -14.35
CA GLN A 42 7.71 -4.97 -13.94
C GLN A 42 7.52 -6.46 -13.65
N ALA A 43 6.41 -6.83 -13.00
CA ALA A 43 6.06 -8.23 -12.75
C ALA A 43 5.75 -9.00 -14.05
N GLU A 44 5.11 -8.35 -15.03
CA GLU A 44 4.87 -8.94 -16.36
C GLU A 44 6.19 -9.18 -17.11
N GLU A 45 7.13 -8.24 -17.07
CA GLU A 45 8.44 -8.38 -17.71
C GLU A 45 9.35 -9.41 -17.01
N SER A 46 9.07 -9.75 -15.75
CA SER A 46 9.88 -10.73 -15.01
C SER A 46 9.81 -12.13 -15.62
N THR A 47 10.97 -12.78 -15.72
CA THR A 47 11.08 -14.20 -16.09
C THR A 47 10.78 -15.14 -14.93
N SER A 48 10.73 -14.64 -13.70
CA SER A 48 10.43 -15.42 -12.50
C SER A 48 8.92 -15.53 -12.30
N LEU A 49 8.42 -16.76 -12.16
CA LEU A 49 7.00 -16.99 -11.84
C LEU A 49 6.62 -16.48 -10.44
N ASP A 50 7.58 -16.42 -9.52
CA ASP A 50 7.37 -15.89 -8.17
C ASP A 50 7.06 -14.38 -8.19
N ASP A 51 7.55 -13.66 -9.20
CA ASP A 51 7.32 -12.21 -9.32
C ASP A 51 5.96 -11.88 -9.95
N LYS A 52 5.36 -12.84 -10.67
CA LYS A 52 4.07 -12.71 -11.34
C LYS A 52 2.86 -12.87 -10.40
N ASN A 53 3.11 -13.13 -9.11
CA ASN A 53 2.09 -13.27 -8.08
C ASN A 53 2.15 -12.08 -7.11
N LEU A 54 1.11 -11.24 -7.16
CA LEU A 54 1.04 -9.99 -6.42
C LEU A 54 -0.16 -9.98 -5.48
N ILE A 55 -0.06 -9.19 -4.43
CA ILE A 55 -1.18 -8.72 -3.64
C ILE A 55 -1.48 -7.29 -4.07
N TRP A 56 -2.75 -7.02 -4.36
CA TRP A 56 -3.25 -5.68 -4.58
C TRP A 56 -4.32 -5.34 -3.55
N ILE A 57 -4.17 -4.19 -2.91
CA ILE A 57 -5.07 -3.68 -1.87
C ILE A 57 -5.62 -2.34 -2.33
N SER A 58 -6.95 -2.21 -2.33
CA SER A 58 -7.64 -0.93 -2.49
C SER A 58 -8.32 -0.54 -1.18
N ARG A 59 -8.09 0.69 -0.76
CA ARG A 59 -8.72 1.31 0.40
C ARG A 59 -9.25 2.69 0.03
N GLU A 60 -9.99 3.31 0.94
CA GLU A 60 -10.53 4.65 0.72
C GLU A 60 -9.42 5.66 0.37
N LYS A 61 -8.26 5.52 1.02
CA LYS A 61 -7.11 6.44 0.92
C LYS A 61 -5.92 5.82 0.18
N GLY A 62 -6.12 5.45 -1.07
CA GLY A 62 -5.08 4.95 -1.96
C GLY A 62 -5.06 3.44 -2.15
N THR A 63 -4.01 2.96 -2.80
CA THR A 63 -3.83 1.56 -3.18
C THR A 63 -2.43 1.08 -2.84
N HIS A 64 -2.24 -0.24 -2.76
CA HIS A 64 -0.92 -0.86 -2.59
C HIS A 64 -0.82 -2.09 -3.47
N CYS A 65 0.28 -2.22 -4.21
CA CYS A 65 0.65 -3.42 -4.95
C CYS A 65 2.02 -3.93 -4.46
N PHE A 66 2.14 -5.23 -4.19
CA PHE A 66 3.42 -5.84 -3.78
C PHE A 66 3.42 -7.35 -4.00
N ASN A 67 4.60 -7.97 -3.97
CA ASN A 67 4.74 -9.41 -4.21
C ASN A 67 4.06 -10.27 -3.11
N GLU A 68 3.28 -11.29 -3.51
CA GLU A 68 2.55 -12.18 -2.59
C GLU A 68 3.50 -12.99 -1.70
N ARG A 69 4.61 -13.49 -2.26
CA ARG A 69 5.65 -14.22 -1.53
C ARG A 69 6.23 -13.39 -0.40
N ASN A 70 6.57 -12.13 -0.68
CA ASN A 70 7.19 -11.23 0.31
C ASN A 70 6.24 -10.95 1.48
N SER A 71 4.92 -11.02 1.26
CA SER A 71 3.91 -10.89 2.33
C SER A 71 3.90 -12.04 3.35
N PHE A 72 4.73 -13.08 3.17
CA PHE A 72 4.93 -14.19 4.11
C PHE A 72 6.25 -14.11 4.88
N ILE A 73 6.94 -12.98 4.82
CA ILE A 73 8.26 -12.85 5.43
C ILE A 73 8.16 -11.78 6.51
N ALA A 74 8.32 -12.21 7.76
CA ALA A 74 8.19 -11.34 8.92
C ALA A 74 9.11 -10.12 8.80
N ASP A 75 8.63 -9.00 9.34
CA ASP A 75 9.33 -7.70 9.36
C ASP A 75 9.63 -7.05 8.00
N THR A 76 9.26 -7.70 6.88
CA THR A 76 9.31 -7.03 5.57
C THR A 76 8.26 -5.92 5.45
N PRO A 77 8.52 -4.87 4.66
CA PRO A 77 7.52 -3.84 4.38
C PRO A 77 6.20 -4.38 3.83
N GLU A 78 6.22 -5.48 3.09
CA GLU A 78 5.06 -6.15 2.48
C GLU A 78 4.22 -6.88 3.52
N TYR A 79 4.86 -7.69 4.37
CA TYR A 79 4.19 -8.34 5.48
C TYR A 79 3.56 -7.31 6.42
N ASN A 80 4.31 -6.29 6.81
CA ASN A 80 3.83 -5.23 7.70
C ASN A 80 2.64 -4.47 7.10
N LYS A 81 2.70 -4.12 5.80
CA LYS A 81 1.56 -3.50 5.10
C LYS A 81 0.33 -4.40 5.08
N PHE A 82 0.48 -5.68 4.76
CA PHE A 82 -0.64 -6.61 4.73
C PHE A 82 -1.29 -6.74 6.12
N MET A 83 -0.49 -6.90 7.17
CA MET A 83 -0.98 -7.10 8.53
C MET A 83 -1.60 -5.84 9.14
N PHE A 84 -1.18 -4.64 8.71
CA PHE A 84 -1.69 -3.37 9.22
C PHE A 84 -3.22 -3.23 9.05
N TYR A 85 -3.76 -3.71 7.92
CA TYR A 85 -5.19 -3.56 7.60
C TYR A 85 -6.08 -4.70 8.09
N LYS A 86 -5.57 -5.64 8.88
CA LYS A 86 -6.30 -6.88 9.23
C LYS A 86 -7.69 -6.67 9.88
N ASN A 87 -7.88 -5.52 10.55
CA ASN A 87 -9.11 -5.17 11.26
C ASN A 87 -9.91 -4.07 10.56
N ASN A 88 -9.48 -3.62 9.38
CA ASN A 88 -10.15 -2.58 8.62
C ASN A 88 -11.29 -3.17 7.80
N THR A 89 -12.45 -2.55 7.83
CA THR A 89 -13.64 -2.99 7.09
C THR A 89 -13.78 -2.32 5.72
N ASP A 90 -13.00 -1.28 5.45
CA ASP A 90 -13.03 -0.49 4.22
C ASP A 90 -12.07 -0.99 3.14
N VAL A 91 -11.40 -2.12 3.38
CA VAL A 91 -10.31 -2.64 2.55
C VAL A 91 -10.80 -3.76 1.64
N LEU A 92 -10.58 -3.58 0.34
CA LEU A 92 -10.66 -4.65 -0.65
C LEU A 92 -9.25 -5.16 -0.92
N ALA A 93 -9.06 -6.47 -0.98
CA ALA A 93 -7.78 -7.06 -1.28
C ALA A 93 -7.92 -8.21 -2.26
N PHE A 94 -6.92 -8.35 -3.11
CA PHE A 94 -6.90 -9.31 -4.19
C PHE A 94 -5.52 -9.95 -4.31
N SER A 95 -5.50 -11.23 -4.62
CA SER A 95 -4.31 -11.90 -5.15
C SER A 95 -4.39 -11.84 -6.66
N VAL A 96 -3.34 -11.37 -7.31
CA VAL A 96 -3.25 -11.12 -8.74
C VAL A 96 -2.18 -12.04 -9.31
N GLU A 97 -2.55 -12.86 -10.28
CA GLU A 97 -1.67 -13.81 -10.95
C GLU A 97 -1.56 -13.42 -12.43
N ILE A 98 -0.43 -12.83 -12.82
CA ILE A 98 -0.15 -12.48 -14.21
C ILE A 98 0.19 -13.75 -14.99
N LYS A 99 -0.47 -13.95 -16.13
CA LYS A 99 -0.26 -15.11 -17.00
C LYS A 99 0.54 -14.76 -18.24
N GLU A 100 0.14 -13.71 -18.95
CA GLU A 100 0.75 -13.34 -20.21
C GLU A 100 0.43 -11.89 -20.60
N MET A 101 1.19 -11.38 -21.56
CA MET A 101 0.86 -10.17 -22.31
C MET A 101 0.27 -10.57 -23.65
N GLN A 102 -1.01 -10.26 -23.86
CA GLN A 102 -1.73 -10.54 -25.11
C GLN A 102 -2.28 -9.23 -25.68
N ASP A 103 -1.96 -8.92 -26.94
CA ASP A 103 -2.47 -7.72 -27.64
C ASP A 103 -2.24 -6.40 -26.85
N ASN A 104 -1.07 -6.27 -26.21
CA ASN A 104 -0.70 -5.19 -25.29
C ASN A 104 -1.54 -5.09 -24.00
N VAL A 105 -2.22 -6.18 -23.62
CA VAL A 105 -3.00 -6.30 -22.38
C VAL A 105 -2.35 -7.33 -21.47
N ILE A 106 -2.11 -6.95 -20.21
CA ILE A 106 -1.64 -7.88 -19.17
C ILE A 106 -2.83 -8.74 -18.73
N LYS A 107 -2.82 -10.00 -19.17
CA LYS A 107 -3.85 -11.00 -18.88
C LYS A 107 -3.48 -11.84 -17.68
N GLY A 108 -4.50 -12.23 -16.92
CA GLY A 108 -4.34 -13.23 -15.87
C GLY A 108 -5.54 -13.38 -14.98
N ASN A 109 -5.31 -13.80 -13.75
CA ASN A 109 -6.36 -14.13 -12.79
C ASN A 109 -6.32 -13.17 -11.59
N ILE A 110 -7.49 -12.85 -11.06
CA ILE A 110 -7.66 -12.02 -9.86
C ILE A 110 -8.52 -12.80 -8.87
N TYR A 111 -8.09 -12.93 -7.64
CA TYR A 111 -8.81 -13.65 -6.58
C TYR A 111 -9.11 -12.71 -5.43
N GLU A 112 -10.39 -12.49 -5.14
CA GLU A 112 -10.80 -11.68 -3.99
C GLU A 112 -10.42 -12.37 -2.69
N ILE A 113 -9.66 -11.69 -1.86
CA ILE A 113 -9.09 -12.21 -0.62
C ILE A 113 -10.11 -12.09 0.51
N ASN A 114 -10.35 -13.19 1.21
CA ASN A 114 -11.00 -13.16 2.51
C ASN A 114 -9.98 -12.69 3.57
N TYR A 115 -9.96 -11.38 3.83
CA TYR A 115 -8.83 -10.69 4.45
C TYR A 115 -8.45 -11.21 5.84
N LEU A 116 -9.43 -11.41 6.72
CA LEU A 116 -9.15 -11.84 8.09
C LEU A 116 -8.56 -13.26 8.14
N PRO A 117 -9.18 -14.30 7.53
CA PRO A 117 -8.56 -15.62 7.42
C PRO A 117 -7.17 -15.61 6.78
N GLN A 118 -6.96 -14.80 5.73
CA GLN A 118 -5.67 -14.66 5.05
C GLN A 118 -4.61 -13.97 5.91
N SER A 119 -5.00 -13.01 6.75
CA SER A 119 -4.11 -12.36 7.71
C SER A 119 -3.69 -13.33 8.81
N LEU A 120 -4.64 -14.09 9.38
CA LEU A 120 -4.35 -15.11 10.39
C LEU A 120 -3.49 -16.24 9.83
N PHE A 121 -3.70 -16.61 8.57
CA PHE A 121 -2.89 -17.60 7.88
C PHE A 121 -1.45 -17.11 7.68
N ARG A 122 -1.25 -15.87 7.20
CA ARG A 122 0.09 -15.24 7.10
C ARG A 122 0.78 -15.18 8.45
N GLN A 123 0.10 -14.71 9.49
CA GLN A 123 0.68 -14.61 10.84
C GLN A 123 1.18 -15.97 11.37
N LYS A 124 0.49 -17.06 11.05
CA LYS A 124 0.87 -18.42 11.49
C LYS A 124 1.98 -19.06 10.65
N ASN A 125 2.14 -18.62 9.40
CA ASN A 125 2.98 -19.30 8.41
C ASN A 125 4.08 -18.38 7.86
N CYS A 126 4.28 -17.21 8.43
CA CYS A 126 5.38 -16.34 8.04
C CYS A 126 6.72 -16.94 8.46
N SER A 127 7.72 -16.84 7.60
CA SER A 127 9.11 -17.15 7.95
C SER A 127 9.81 -15.92 8.50
N LEU A 128 10.82 -16.14 9.34
CA LEU A 128 11.81 -15.10 9.61
C LEU A 128 12.63 -14.88 8.35
N LEU A 129 12.99 -13.63 8.09
CA LEU A 129 13.93 -13.31 7.03
C LEU A 129 15.33 -13.69 7.52
N GLU A 130 15.83 -14.87 7.14
CA GLU A 130 17.16 -15.34 7.55
C GLU A 130 18.25 -14.85 6.58
N SER A 131 17.97 -14.91 5.29
CA SER A 131 18.90 -14.54 4.23
C SER A 131 18.22 -13.73 3.13
N VAL A 132 19.03 -12.93 2.43
CA VAL A 132 18.61 -12.06 1.33
C VAL A 132 19.51 -12.34 0.14
N ALA A 133 18.92 -12.80 -0.97
CA ALA A 133 19.63 -12.96 -2.23
C ALA A 133 19.55 -11.66 -3.02
N VAL A 134 20.69 -11.09 -3.39
CA VAL A 134 20.80 -9.79 -4.06
C VAL A 134 21.42 -9.98 -5.44
N THR A 135 20.76 -9.43 -6.46
CA THR A 135 21.35 -9.28 -7.79
C THR A 135 21.76 -7.82 -7.99
N PHE A 136 23.02 -7.61 -8.36
CA PHE A 136 23.57 -6.29 -8.63
C PHE A 136 23.48 -5.94 -10.13
N GLU A 137 23.58 -4.66 -10.48
CA GLU A 137 23.48 -4.19 -11.88
C GLU A 137 24.53 -4.81 -12.81
N ASN A 138 25.69 -5.18 -12.28
CA ASN A 138 26.75 -5.87 -13.02
C ASN A 138 26.48 -7.38 -13.25
N GLY A 139 25.35 -7.90 -12.76
CA GLY A 139 24.95 -9.30 -12.88
C GLY A 139 25.45 -10.21 -11.76
N ASN A 140 26.25 -9.71 -10.81
CA ASN A 140 26.68 -10.49 -9.65
C ASN A 140 25.48 -10.86 -8.78
N LYS A 141 25.51 -12.07 -8.23
CA LYS A 141 24.50 -12.60 -7.32
C LYS A 141 25.16 -13.04 -6.03
N GLU A 142 24.70 -12.51 -4.91
CA GLU A 142 25.23 -12.82 -3.57
C GLU A 142 24.08 -13.12 -2.62
N VAL A 143 24.35 -13.90 -1.58
CA VAL A 143 23.40 -14.17 -0.50
C VAL A 143 24.00 -13.67 0.80
N PHE A 144 23.28 -12.77 1.47
CA PHE A 144 23.67 -12.20 2.76
C PHE A 144 22.74 -12.70 3.85
N SER A 145 23.19 -12.68 5.11
CA SER A 145 22.22 -12.73 6.21
C SER A 145 21.33 -11.48 6.16
N SER A 146 20.09 -11.59 6.64
CA SER A 146 19.18 -10.44 6.69
C SER A 146 19.77 -9.27 7.48
N GLU A 147 20.42 -9.57 8.60
CA GLU A 147 21.10 -8.58 9.43
C GLU A 147 22.22 -7.87 8.66
N GLU A 148 23.09 -8.62 8.00
CA GLU A 148 24.17 -8.06 7.20
C GLU A 148 23.63 -7.17 6.09
N TYR A 149 22.58 -7.62 5.39
CA TYR A 149 21.95 -6.86 4.32
C TYR A 149 21.40 -5.53 4.82
N PHE A 150 20.49 -5.53 5.80
CA PHE A 150 19.82 -4.31 6.24
C PHE A 150 20.74 -3.32 6.95
N GLN A 151 21.74 -3.80 7.69
CA GLN A 151 22.68 -2.92 8.39
C GLN A 151 23.74 -2.32 7.46
N ASN A 152 24.07 -2.98 6.34
CA ASN A 152 25.23 -2.63 5.51
C ASN A 152 24.89 -2.34 4.03
N ILE A 153 23.64 -2.04 3.67
CA ILE A 153 23.21 -1.78 2.28
C ILE A 153 24.20 -0.87 1.51
N ALA A 154 24.60 0.25 2.11
CA ALA A 154 25.51 1.20 1.47
C ALA A 154 26.91 0.61 1.21
N GLN A 155 27.45 -0.20 2.14
CA GLN A 155 28.75 -0.85 1.99
C GLN A 155 28.68 -1.97 0.95
N LEU A 156 27.58 -2.73 0.94
CA LEU A 156 27.32 -3.74 -0.08
C LEU A 156 27.26 -3.09 -1.47
N GLN A 157 26.58 -1.94 -1.61
CA GLN A 157 26.53 -1.22 -2.88
C GLN A 157 27.88 -0.66 -3.32
N GLN A 158 28.74 -0.23 -2.37
CA GLN A 158 30.11 0.18 -2.69
C GLN A 158 30.98 -0.99 -3.16
N LYS A 159 30.81 -2.17 -2.55
CA LYS A 159 31.62 -3.36 -2.83
C LYS A 159 31.19 -4.08 -4.12
N TYR A 160 29.88 -4.22 -4.33
CA TYR A 160 29.32 -5.07 -5.37
C TYR A 160 28.62 -4.29 -6.50
N GLY A 161 28.38 -2.98 -6.32
CA GLY A 161 27.65 -2.13 -7.28
C GLY A 161 26.20 -1.85 -6.86
N GLN A 162 25.44 -1.14 -7.68
CA GLN A 162 24.04 -0.84 -7.36
C GLN A 162 23.19 -2.12 -7.34
N ILE A 163 22.22 -2.16 -6.42
CA ILE A 163 21.29 -3.27 -6.30
C ILE A 163 20.27 -3.16 -7.42
N LYS A 164 20.19 -4.21 -8.23
CA LYS A 164 19.16 -4.35 -9.27
C LYS A 164 17.91 -5.03 -8.72
N GLU A 165 18.09 -6.07 -7.91
CA GLU A 165 16.98 -6.91 -7.48
C GLU A 165 17.28 -7.57 -6.12
N VAL A 166 16.23 -7.77 -5.33
CA VAL A 166 16.30 -8.41 -4.01
C VAL A 166 15.27 -9.54 -3.96
N HIS A 167 15.76 -10.74 -3.66
CA HIS A 167 14.96 -11.95 -3.52
C HIS A 167 15.02 -12.43 -2.08
N TYR A 168 13.86 -12.81 -1.57
CA TYR A 168 13.73 -13.41 -0.25
C TYR A 168 13.29 -14.86 -0.39
N GLU A 169 13.86 -15.75 0.40
CA GLU A 169 13.40 -17.15 0.46
C GLU A 169 12.15 -17.24 1.34
N ALA A 170 11.00 -17.55 0.72
CA ALA A 170 9.78 -17.89 1.45
C ALA A 170 9.52 -19.40 1.38
N THR A 171 8.72 -19.89 2.35
CA THR A 171 8.35 -21.30 2.41
C THR A 171 7.45 -21.70 1.23
N LYS A 172 8.03 -22.37 0.22
CA LYS A 172 7.35 -22.87 -1.00
C LYS A 172 6.01 -23.59 -0.72
N ARG A 173 5.94 -24.37 0.36
CA ARG A 173 4.73 -25.12 0.78
C ARG A 173 3.50 -24.23 1.04
N VAL A 174 3.72 -23.02 1.57
CA VAL A 174 2.64 -22.08 1.90
C VAL A 174 2.01 -21.53 0.62
N LEU A 175 2.85 -21.16 -0.35
CA LEU A 175 2.39 -20.69 -1.66
C LEU A 175 1.66 -21.79 -2.45
N GLU A 176 2.16 -23.02 -2.41
CA GLU A 176 1.46 -24.18 -3.00
C GLU A 176 0.07 -24.40 -2.39
N THR A 177 -0.08 -24.15 -1.08
CA THR A 177 -1.37 -24.24 -0.39
C THR A 177 -2.34 -23.16 -0.88
N LEU A 178 -1.86 -21.92 -1.06
CA LEU A 178 -2.66 -20.84 -1.63
C LEU A 178 -3.05 -21.14 -3.07
N GLN A 179 -2.13 -21.63 -3.89
CA GLN A 179 -2.39 -21.95 -5.29
C GLN A 179 -3.50 -23.00 -5.43
N LYS A 180 -3.46 -24.08 -4.64
CA LYS A 180 -4.54 -25.08 -4.62
C LYS A 180 -5.88 -24.49 -4.21
N GLN A 181 -5.91 -23.53 -3.30
CA GLN A 181 -7.15 -22.82 -2.97
C GLN A 181 -7.63 -21.93 -4.10
N LYS A 182 -6.74 -21.20 -4.78
CA LYS A 182 -7.09 -20.39 -5.97
C LYS A 182 -7.74 -21.26 -7.05
N GLU A 183 -7.15 -22.42 -7.35
CA GLU A 183 -7.68 -23.40 -8.31
C GLU A 183 -9.06 -23.94 -7.93
N ALA A 184 -9.31 -24.13 -6.64
CA ALA A 184 -10.61 -24.57 -6.11
C ALA A 184 -11.61 -23.43 -5.88
N THR A 185 -11.22 -22.17 -6.06
CA THR A 185 -12.07 -21.01 -5.79
C THR A 185 -13.14 -20.89 -6.87
N GLN A 186 -14.37 -20.58 -6.45
CA GLN A 186 -15.48 -20.42 -7.38
C GLN A 186 -15.21 -19.29 -8.37
N ARG A 187 -15.50 -19.56 -9.66
CA ARG A 187 -15.37 -18.57 -10.73
C ARG A 187 -16.48 -17.52 -10.64
N GLY A 188 -16.08 -16.26 -10.59
CA GLY A 188 -16.97 -15.10 -10.66
C GLY A 188 -16.86 -14.39 -12.01
N ASP A 189 -17.70 -13.37 -12.20
CA ASP A 189 -17.65 -12.44 -13.33
C ASP A 189 -17.19 -11.06 -12.83
N ILE A 190 -16.05 -10.60 -13.36
CA ILE A 190 -15.41 -9.35 -12.89
C ILE A 190 -16.28 -8.12 -13.17
N LYS A 191 -17.03 -8.10 -14.28
CA LYS A 191 -17.90 -6.98 -14.63
C LYS A 191 -19.09 -6.91 -13.67
N GLN A 192 -19.70 -8.06 -13.37
CA GLN A 192 -20.78 -8.15 -12.39
C GLN A 192 -20.30 -7.78 -10.98
N TYR A 193 -19.08 -8.18 -10.61
CA TYR A 193 -18.48 -7.79 -9.35
C TYR A 193 -18.32 -6.28 -9.23
N ILE A 194 -17.67 -5.65 -10.22
CA ILE A 194 -17.47 -4.20 -10.28
C ILE A 194 -18.80 -3.44 -10.27
N GLN A 195 -19.82 -3.94 -10.97
CA GLN A 195 -21.15 -3.34 -10.97
C GLN A 195 -21.79 -3.32 -9.57
N LYS A 196 -21.58 -4.38 -8.77
CA LYS A 196 -22.12 -4.51 -7.40
C LYS A 196 -21.34 -3.72 -6.35
N LEU A 197 -20.08 -3.34 -6.63
CA LEU A 197 -19.29 -2.52 -5.71
C LEU A 197 -19.96 -1.15 -5.48
N GLU A 198 -20.13 -0.82 -4.20
CA GLU A 198 -20.54 0.51 -3.76
C GLU A 198 -19.53 1.56 -4.24
N ASN A 199 -20.03 2.69 -4.77
CA ASN A 199 -19.18 3.78 -5.24
C ASN A 199 -18.89 4.75 -4.09
N LYS A 200 -17.79 4.49 -3.37
CA LYS A 200 -17.34 5.30 -2.23
C LYS A 200 -16.79 6.67 -2.66
N SER A 201 -16.26 6.77 -3.88
CA SER A 201 -15.79 8.04 -4.45
C SER A 201 -16.95 9.05 -4.57
N VAL A 202 -18.13 8.59 -5.01
CA VAL A 202 -19.32 9.44 -5.16
C VAL A 202 -19.99 9.79 -3.83
N SER A 203 -19.97 8.90 -2.82
CA SER A 203 -20.53 9.22 -1.50
C SER A 203 -19.77 10.38 -0.84
N PHE A 204 -18.46 10.45 -1.03
CA PHE A 204 -17.65 11.52 -0.45
C PHE A 204 -17.82 12.87 -1.18
N GLU A 205 -17.98 12.89 -2.51
CA GLU A 205 -18.35 14.11 -3.24
C GLU A 205 -19.68 14.69 -2.72
N LYS A 206 -20.65 13.83 -2.38
CA LYS A 206 -21.92 14.28 -1.78
C LYS A 206 -21.76 14.82 -0.36
N GLU A 207 -20.87 14.25 0.46
CA GLU A 207 -20.61 14.73 1.82
C GLU A 207 -19.79 16.03 1.86
N THR A 208 -18.82 16.19 0.95
CA THR A 208 -18.05 17.44 0.81
C THR A 208 -18.87 18.59 0.22
N VAL A 209 -19.89 18.29 -0.58
CA VAL A 209 -20.88 19.26 -1.07
C VAL A 209 -22.09 19.35 -0.11
N SER A 210 -21.85 19.28 1.21
CA SER A 210 -22.85 19.69 2.19
C SER A 210 -23.17 21.19 2.03
N PRO A 211 -24.45 21.63 2.03
CA PRO A 211 -24.85 23.03 1.82
C PRO A 211 -24.25 24.02 2.83
N SER A 212 -23.68 23.53 3.93
CA SER A 212 -23.00 24.35 4.95
C SER A 212 -21.74 25.06 4.44
N PHE A 213 -21.17 24.64 3.29
CA PHE A 213 -19.99 25.29 2.70
C PHE A 213 -20.30 26.43 1.72
N GLN A 214 -21.57 26.64 1.33
CA GLN A 214 -21.94 27.74 0.42
C GLN A 214 -21.93 29.13 1.09
N ASN A 215 -21.77 29.22 2.42
CA ASN A 215 -21.81 30.49 3.17
C ASN A 215 -20.53 30.83 3.94
N ILE A 216 -19.38 30.23 3.62
CA ILE A 216 -18.11 30.71 4.18
C ILE A 216 -17.63 31.90 3.34
N LYS A 217 -18.09 33.11 3.69
CA LYS A 217 -17.39 34.34 3.29
C LYS A 217 -15.96 34.28 3.85
N LYS A 218 -15.00 33.80 3.04
CA LYS A 218 -13.77 34.53 2.71
C LYS A 218 -13.45 35.73 3.62
N PRO A 219 -12.98 35.65 4.89
CA PRO A 219 -12.58 36.87 5.57
C PRO A 219 -11.46 37.51 4.77
N SER A 220 -11.60 38.80 4.43
CA SER A 220 -10.63 39.45 3.56
C SER A 220 -9.24 39.37 4.19
N ILE A 221 -8.22 39.21 3.35
CA ILE A 221 -6.81 39.12 3.78
C ILE A 221 -6.44 40.26 4.75
N GLN A 222 -7.09 41.43 4.63
CA GLN A 222 -6.93 42.56 5.54
C GLN A 222 -7.39 42.27 6.98
N GLN A 223 -8.51 41.56 7.17
CA GLN A 223 -9.00 41.19 8.51
C GLN A 223 -8.08 40.16 9.18
N GLN A 224 -7.51 39.23 8.41
CA GLN A 224 -6.54 38.25 8.91
C GLN A 224 -5.22 38.92 9.31
N LEU A 225 -4.74 39.88 8.52
CA LEU A 225 -3.55 40.67 8.85
C LEU A 225 -3.75 41.53 10.10
N GLN A 226 -4.94 42.10 10.30
CA GLN A 226 -5.25 42.87 11.52
C GLN A 226 -5.29 41.98 12.77
N LYS A 227 -5.93 40.81 12.71
CA LYS A 227 -5.94 39.85 13.83
C LYS A 227 -4.51 39.40 14.19
N ASN A 228 -3.69 39.10 13.20
CA ASN A 228 -2.31 38.69 13.42
C ASN A 228 -1.46 39.82 14.07
N ARG A 229 -1.68 41.09 13.69
CA ARG A 229 -1.01 42.24 14.34
C ARG A 229 -1.44 42.41 15.80
N GLN A 230 -2.72 42.29 16.09
CA GLN A 230 -3.24 42.40 17.47
C GLN A 230 -2.72 41.26 18.35
N GLN A 231 -2.65 40.03 17.82
CA GLN A 231 -2.09 38.88 18.53
C GLN A 231 -0.60 39.08 18.84
N LYS A 232 0.15 39.67 17.88
CA LYS A 232 1.58 39.93 18.04
C LYS A 232 1.83 41.02 19.10
N GLN A 233 0.99 42.05 19.18
CA GLN A 233 1.07 43.08 20.21
C GLN A 233 0.79 42.51 21.62
N LYS A 234 -0.28 41.71 21.78
CA LYS A 234 -0.58 41.04 23.05
C LYS A 234 0.56 40.14 23.55
N ASN A 235 1.21 39.41 22.64
CA ASN A 235 2.34 38.55 22.99
C ASN A 235 3.58 39.35 23.41
N VAL A 236 3.78 40.56 22.87
CA VAL A 236 4.89 41.45 23.27
C VAL A 236 4.61 42.07 24.64
N GLU A 237 3.37 42.49 24.90
CA GLU A 237 2.96 43.03 26.21
C GLU A 237 3.09 41.98 27.32
N GLN A 238 2.64 40.73 27.07
CA GLN A 238 2.80 39.62 28.01
C GLN A 238 4.27 39.30 28.30
N LYS A 239 5.13 39.27 27.27
CA LYS A 239 6.58 39.05 27.46
C LYS A 239 7.23 40.19 28.25
N THR A 240 6.76 41.41 28.10
CA THR A 240 7.28 42.58 28.82
C THR A 240 6.85 42.56 30.28
N GLN A 241 5.60 42.20 30.56
CA GLN A 241 5.11 42.00 31.93
C GLN A 241 5.84 40.86 32.64
N TYR A 242 6.07 39.74 31.95
CA TYR A 242 6.79 38.60 32.51
C TYR A 242 8.24 38.97 32.88
N LYS A 243 8.95 39.69 32.00
CA LYS A 243 10.31 40.19 32.28
C LYS A 243 10.36 41.18 33.45
N ASN A 244 9.35 42.03 33.59
CA ASN A 244 9.29 43.01 34.69
C ASN A 244 8.99 42.35 36.03
N ASN A 245 8.26 41.24 36.04
CA ASN A 245 7.99 40.47 37.26
C ASN A 245 9.24 39.72 37.74
N ILE A 246 10.00 39.10 36.84
CA ILE A 246 11.27 38.42 37.18
C ILE A 246 12.27 39.41 37.80
N LYS A 247 12.44 40.61 37.21
CA LYS A 247 13.32 41.65 37.76
C LYS A 247 12.91 42.16 39.14
N ARG A 248 11.63 42.04 39.53
CA ARG A 248 11.14 42.43 40.86
C ARG A 248 11.36 41.34 41.91
N GLU A 249 11.43 40.09 41.51
CA GLU A 249 11.72 38.96 42.39
C GLU A 249 13.22 38.83 42.68
N GLU A 250 14.10 39.17 41.73
CA GLU A 250 15.56 39.17 41.91
C GLU A 250 16.11 40.32 42.78
N ALA A 251 15.27 41.30 43.15
CA ALA A 251 15.64 42.48 43.94
C ALA A 251 15.17 42.41 45.42
N ARG A 252 14.72 41.23 45.88
CA ARG A 252 14.38 40.91 47.27
C ARG A 252 15.38 39.95 47.87
#